data_AF-A0A9D8LFX4-F1
#
_entry.id   AF-A0A9D8LFX4-F1
#
_cell.length_a   1.000
_cell.length_b   1.000
_cell.length_c   1.000
_cell.angle_alpha   90.00
_cell.angle_beta   90.00
_cell.angle_gamma   90.00
#
_symmetry.space_group_name_H-M   'P 1'
#
loop_
_entity.id
_entity.type
_entity.pdbx_description
1 polymer ?
#
loop_
_entity_poly.entity_id
_entity_poly.type
_entity_poly.pdbx_seq_one_letter_code
_entity_poly.pdbx_strand_id
1 'polypeptide(L)'
;ITIYIVTMAAHNIPGFAVLRAAGYNPPTAPALFATGLVSLLTAPFGAHMSNLAAISASICTGPDTHPDPGQRWKAGVIYGFAYLVVAGCTGLLIALLLALPKALIVAVAGLGLAGSFTGALGQAMSSDRERFAAAVAFAVAASSLSLFGIGSAFWSLIAGLAVLTLDFAAGRLRSRS
;
A
#
# COMPACT_ATOMS: atom_id res chain seq x y z
N ILE A 1 -0.92 -9.75 19.86
CA ILE A 1 -1.37 -10.58 18.72
C ILE A 1 -2.24 -9.79 17.74
N THR A 2 -3.30 -9.10 18.18
CA THR A 2 -4.22 -8.37 17.30
C THR A 2 -3.56 -7.29 16.43
N ILE A 3 -2.75 -6.40 17.00
CA ILE A 3 -2.04 -5.35 16.24
C ILE A 3 -1.00 -5.92 15.26
N TYR A 4 -0.38 -7.05 15.60
CA TYR A 4 0.57 -7.72 14.70
C TYR A 4 -0.12 -8.25 13.45
N ILE A 5 -1.26 -8.94 13.61
CA ILE A 5 -2.06 -9.46 12.48
C ILE A 5 -2.53 -8.32 11.59
N VAL A 6 -3.06 -7.24 12.19
CA VAL A 6 -3.50 -6.05 11.43
C VAL A 6 -2.33 -5.42 10.68
N THR A 7 -1.16 -5.27 11.29
CA THR A 7 -0.01 -4.65 10.63
C THR A 7 0.54 -5.50 9.49
N MET A 8 0.63 -6.82 9.70
CA MET A 8 1.06 -7.73 8.63
C MET A 8 0.09 -7.70 7.46
N ALA A 9 -1.21 -7.78 7.73
CA ALA A 9 -2.24 -7.76 6.70
C ALA A 9 -2.34 -6.41 5.97
N ALA A 10 -2.31 -5.30 6.70
CA ALA A 10 -2.60 -3.97 6.15
C ALA A 10 -1.38 -3.27 5.54
N HIS A 11 -0.17 -3.56 6.01
CA HIS A 11 1.02 -2.78 5.63
C HIS A 11 2.11 -3.65 5.00
N ASN A 12 2.56 -4.70 5.71
CA ASN A 12 3.72 -5.46 5.24
C ASN A 12 3.40 -6.35 4.03
N ILE A 13 2.28 -7.07 4.04
CA ILE A 13 1.87 -7.91 2.90
C ILE A 13 1.68 -7.05 1.62
N PRO A 14 0.92 -5.94 1.64
CA PRO A 14 0.80 -5.07 0.47
C PRO A 14 2.14 -4.48 0.03
N GLY A 15 3.00 -4.07 0.97
CA GLY A 15 4.33 -3.56 0.65
C GLY A 15 5.21 -4.57 -0.09
N PHE A 16 5.26 -5.81 0.41
CA PHE A 16 5.99 -6.88 -0.27
C PHE A 16 5.34 -7.29 -1.60
N ALA A 17 4.01 -7.25 -1.70
CA ALA A 17 3.30 -7.53 -2.94
C ALA A 17 3.65 -6.51 -4.03
N VAL A 18 3.73 -5.21 -3.69
CA VAL A 18 4.18 -4.15 -4.62
C VAL A 18 5.61 -4.40 -5.12
N LEU A 19 6.53 -4.73 -4.22
CA LEU A 19 7.92 -5.02 -4.61
C LEU A 19 8.00 -6.25 -5.53
N ARG A 20 7.23 -7.30 -5.26
CA ARG A 20 7.15 -8.50 -6.10
C ARG A 20 6.51 -8.23 -7.46
N ALA A 21 5.44 -7.44 -7.48
CA ALA A 21 4.78 -7.02 -8.73
C ALA A 21 5.71 -6.17 -9.60
N ALA A 22 6.59 -5.38 -8.98
CA ALA A 22 7.64 -4.64 -9.67
C ALA A 22 8.86 -5.51 -10.08
N GLY A 23 8.82 -6.83 -9.87
CA GLY A 23 9.86 -7.78 -10.28
C GLY A 23 11.01 -7.98 -9.27
N TYR A 24 10.92 -7.42 -8.07
CA TYR A 24 11.92 -7.60 -7.01
C TYR A 24 11.58 -8.79 -6.12
N ASN A 25 12.61 -9.47 -5.58
CA ASN A 25 12.42 -10.56 -4.62
C ASN A 25 12.94 -10.15 -3.22
N PRO A 26 12.17 -9.35 -2.46
CA PRO A 26 12.64 -8.79 -1.20
C PRO A 26 12.80 -9.88 -0.12
N PRO A 27 13.88 -9.84 0.68
CA PRO A 27 14.07 -10.76 1.79
C PRO A 27 13.11 -10.40 2.93
N THR A 28 11.96 -11.09 3.00
CA THR A 28 10.85 -10.75 3.91
C THR A 28 11.24 -10.84 5.38
N ALA A 29 11.88 -11.93 5.82
CA ALA A 29 12.26 -12.12 7.22
C ALA A 29 13.27 -11.06 7.72
N PRO A 30 14.39 -10.79 7.02
CA PRO A 30 15.30 -9.70 7.38
C PRO A 30 14.64 -8.32 7.38
N ALA A 31 13.79 -8.02 6.40
CA ALA A 31 13.08 -6.75 6.33
C ALA A 31 12.14 -6.55 7.54
N LEU A 32 11.39 -7.59 7.91
CA LEU A 32 10.53 -7.56 9.09
C LEU A 32 11.33 -7.38 10.37
N PHE A 33 12.45 -8.10 10.52
CA PHE A 33 13.35 -7.94 11.66
C PHE A 33 13.88 -6.51 11.78
N ALA A 34 14.34 -5.92 10.67
CA ALA A 34 14.81 -4.54 10.63
C ALA A 34 13.72 -3.54 11.04
N THR A 35 12.51 -3.64 10.48
CA THR A 35 11.39 -2.76 10.85
C THR A 35 10.96 -2.92 12.30
N GLY A 36 11.03 -4.14 12.84
CA GLY A 36 10.76 -4.42 14.26
C GLY A 36 11.82 -3.81 15.18
N LEU A 37 13.09 -3.92 14.82
CA LEU A 37 14.19 -3.31 15.56
C LEU A 37 14.09 -1.78 15.55
N VAL A 38 13.81 -1.17 14.39
CA VAL A 38 13.57 0.27 14.30
C VAL A 38 12.41 0.66 15.20
N SER A 39 11.28 -0.06 15.12
CA SER A 39 10.12 0.21 15.99
C SER A 39 10.48 0.13 17.47
N LEU A 40 11.28 -0.85 17.88
CA LEU A 40 11.74 -1.01 19.27
C LEU A 40 12.61 0.17 19.72
N LEU A 41 13.53 0.62 18.87
CA LEU A 41 14.40 1.76 19.14
C LEU A 41 13.64 3.08 19.18
N THR A 42 12.60 3.23 18.35
CA THR A 42 11.81 4.46 18.26
C THR A 42 10.64 4.50 19.26
N ALA A 43 10.23 3.36 19.82
CA ALA A 43 9.16 3.25 20.81
C ALA A 43 9.28 4.21 22.02
N PRO A 44 10.45 4.37 22.69
CA PRO A 44 10.57 5.29 23.83
C PRO A 44 10.37 6.76 23.45
N PHE A 45 10.46 7.11 22.16
CA PHE A 45 10.22 8.46 21.66
C PHE A 45 8.76 8.70 21.24
N GLY A 46 7.85 7.77 21.56
CA GLY A 46 6.44 7.85 21.20
C GLY A 46 6.16 7.59 19.72
N ALA A 47 7.11 7.00 18.99
CA ALA A 47 6.93 6.69 17.59
C ALA A 47 5.93 5.55 17.39
N HIS A 48 5.13 5.66 16.33
CA HIS A 48 4.27 4.57 15.87
C HIS A 48 5.10 3.44 15.25
N MET A 49 4.44 2.30 15.00
CA MET A 49 5.08 1.14 14.40
C MET A 49 5.65 1.46 13.01
N SER A 50 6.91 1.06 12.79
CA SER A 50 7.56 1.10 11.48
C SER A 50 7.21 -0.16 10.67
N ASN A 51 6.77 0.02 9.42
CA ASN A 51 6.35 -1.05 8.52
C ASN A 51 6.65 -0.67 7.05
N LEU A 52 6.36 -1.57 6.11
CA LEU A 52 6.53 -1.26 4.69
C LEU A 52 5.47 -0.26 4.19
N ALA A 53 5.94 0.78 3.50
CA ALA A 53 5.10 1.76 2.83
C ALA A 53 4.85 1.35 1.37
N ALA A 54 3.73 0.66 1.11
CA ALA A 54 3.39 0.16 -0.22
C ALA A 54 3.29 1.27 -1.30
N ILE A 55 2.79 2.45 -0.93
CA ILE A 55 2.66 3.61 -1.84
C ILE A 55 4.04 4.17 -2.20
N SER A 56 4.88 4.42 -1.19
CA SER A 56 6.25 4.90 -1.43
C SER A 56 7.05 3.88 -2.24
N ALA A 57 6.85 2.59 -1.97
CA ALA A 57 7.45 1.51 -2.73
C ALA A 57 6.99 1.55 -4.21
N SER A 58 5.69 1.68 -4.50
CA SER A 58 5.20 1.69 -5.89
C SER A 58 5.69 2.89 -6.68
N ILE A 59 5.81 4.05 -6.03
CA ILE A 59 6.40 5.26 -6.64
C ILE A 59 7.89 5.01 -6.92
N CYS A 60 8.66 4.57 -5.92
CA CYS A 60 10.10 4.38 -6.07
C CYS A 60 10.46 3.25 -7.05
N THR A 61 9.63 2.22 -7.19
CA THR A 61 9.88 1.11 -8.13
C THR A 61 9.29 1.33 -9.51
N GLY A 62 8.57 2.44 -9.73
CA GLY A 62 7.97 2.79 -11.02
C GLY A 62 8.97 2.94 -12.16
N PRO A 63 8.53 2.78 -13.42
CA PRO A 63 9.38 2.90 -14.60
C PRO A 63 9.99 4.29 -14.77
N ASP A 64 9.29 5.33 -14.28
CA ASP A 64 9.71 6.73 -14.39
C ASP A 64 10.89 7.09 -13.45
N THR A 65 11.18 6.25 -12.45
CA THR A 65 12.20 6.55 -11.44
C THR A 65 13.62 6.40 -11.98
N HIS A 66 13.87 5.33 -12.72
CA HIS A 66 15.17 5.07 -13.34
C HIS A 66 15.03 4.03 -14.45
N PRO A 67 15.73 4.18 -15.60
CA PRO A 67 15.69 3.20 -16.69
C PRO A 67 16.14 1.80 -16.26
N ASP A 68 17.21 1.73 -15.47
CA ASP A 68 17.72 0.49 -14.87
C ASP A 68 16.97 0.16 -13.55
N PRO A 69 16.22 -0.96 -13.49
CA PRO A 69 15.54 -1.41 -12.27
C PRO A 69 16.49 -1.66 -11.10
N GLY A 70 17.73 -2.08 -11.35
CA GLY A 70 18.73 -2.35 -10.32
C GLY A 70 19.18 -1.11 -9.55
N GLN A 71 18.88 0.09 -10.05
CA GLN A 71 19.29 1.37 -9.44
C GLN A 71 18.15 2.14 -8.79
N ARG A 72 16.90 1.67 -8.91
CA ARG A 72 15.72 2.34 -8.34
C ARG A 72 15.73 2.45 -6.81
N TRP A 73 16.53 1.65 -6.12
CA TRP A 73 16.73 1.75 -4.66
C TRP A 73 17.24 3.12 -4.22
N LYS A 74 17.99 3.83 -5.08
CA LYS A 74 18.49 5.18 -4.81
C LYS A 74 17.35 6.16 -4.53
N ALA A 75 16.23 6.02 -5.25
CA ALA A 75 15.04 6.83 -5.01
C ALA A 75 14.48 6.61 -3.61
N GLY A 76 14.44 5.36 -3.13
CA GLY A 76 14.02 5.05 -1.77
C GLY A 76 14.89 5.73 -0.70
N VAL A 77 16.21 5.78 -0.91
CA VAL A 77 17.14 6.46 0.02
C VAL A 77 16.92 7.97 0.02
N ILE A 78 16.78 8.58 -1.17
CA ILE A 78 16.48 10.01 -1.30
C ILE A 78 15.13 10.33 -0.64
N TYR A 79 14.13 9.48 -0.85
CA TYR A 79 12.80 9.62 -0.24
C TYR A 79 12.88 9.59 1.28
N GLY A 80 13.66 8.67 1.84
CA GLY A 80 13.91 8.59 3.28
C GLY A 80 14.58 9.85 3.83
N PHE A 81 15.62 10.35 3.17
CA PHE A 81 16.29 11.58 3.58
C PHE A 81 15.37 12.81 3.48
N ALA A 82 14.60 12.92 2.40
CA ALA A 82 13.61 13.98 2.23
C ALA A 82 12.57 13.96 3.37
N TYR A 83 12.12 12.78 3.80
CA TYR A 83 11.22 12.67 4.95
C TYR A 83 11.84 13.12 6.26
N LEU A 84 13.15 12.92 6.47
CA LEU A 84 13.84 13.44 7.65
C LEU A 84 13.89 14.97 7.65
N VAL A 85 14.13 15.59 6.48
CA VAL A 85 14.07 17.05 6.33
C VAL A 85 12.65 17.57 6.62
N VAL A 86 11.64 16.93 6.04
CA VAL A 86 10.22 17.25 6.29
C VAL A 86 9.89 17.09 7.78
N ALA A 87 10.38 16.04 8.43
CA ALA A 87 10.19 15.81 9.86
C ALA A 87 10.79 16.96 10.70
N GLY A 88 11.97 17.47 10.32
CA GLY A 88 12.56 18.65 10.95
C GLY A 88 11.71 19.93 10.83
N CYS A 89 10.93 20.05 9.75
CA CYS A 89 10.05 21.19 9.50
C CYS A 89 8.59 20.96 9.95
N THR A 90 8.30 19.90 10.71
CA THR A 90 6.92 19.50 11.06
C THR A 90 6.11 20.62 11.72
N GLY A 91 6.72 21.41 12.61
CA GLY A 91 6.02 22.53 13.27
C GLY A 91 5.49 23.57 12.28
N LEU A 92 6.31 23.93 11.27
CA LEU A 92 5.90 24.84 10.20
C LEU A 92 4.80 24.23 9.32
N LEU A 93 4.93 22.95 8.99
CA LEU A 93 3.94 22.23 8.18
C LEU A 93 2.58 22.16 8.87
N ILE A 94 2.54 21.89 10.18
CA ILE A 94 1.30 21.90 10.96
C ILE A 94 0.68 23.30 10.95
N ALA A 95 1.47 24.35 11.18
CA ALA A 95 0.97 25.73 11.16
C ALA A 95 0.38 26.10 9.79
N LEU A 96 1.03 25.69 8.70
CA LEU A 96 0.54 25.90 7.33
C LEU A 96 -0.76 25.12 7.07
N LEU A 97 -0.83 23.85 7.46
CA LEU A 97 -2.02 23.03 7.29
C LEU A 97 -3.23 23.58 8.05
N LEU A 98 -3.02 24.11 9.25
CA LEU A 98 -4.08 24.75 10.04
C LEU A 98 -4.55 26.09 9.45
N ALA A 99 -3.70 26.76 8.66
CA ALA A 99 -4.06 28.00 7.96
C ALA A 99 -4.81 27.75 6.63
N LEU A 100 -4.76 26.52 6.08
CA LEU A 100 -5.39 26.18 4.80
C LEU A 100 -6.88 25.81 4.96
N PRO A 101 -7.74 26.21 4.01
CA PRO A 101 -9.08 25.65 3.87
C PRO A 101 -9.04 24.13 3.68
N LYS A 102 -9.95 23.41 4.35
CA LYS A 102 -10.05 21.94 4.26
C LYS A 102 -10.11 21.42 2.81
N ALA A 103 -10.77 22.16 1.91
CA ALA A 103 -10.88 21.80 0.50
C ALA A 103 -9.51 21.75 -0.21
N LEU A 104 -8.58 22.66 0.10
CA LEU A 104 -7.24 22.65 -0.49
C LEU A 104 -6.39 21.49 0.03
N ILE A 105 -6.52 21.15 1.32
CA ILE A 105 -5.82 20.00 1.91
C ILE A 105 -6.25 18.71 1.19
N VAL A 106 -7.55 18.51 1.01
CA VAL A 106 -8.09 17.33 0.32
C VAL A 106 -7.67 17.30 -1.15
N ALA A 107 -7.71 18.44 -1.85
CA ALA A 107 -7.31 18.52 -3.25
C ALA A 107 -5.82 18.17 -3.45
N VAL A 108 -4.93 18.75 -2.65
CA VAL A 108 -3.48 18.48 -2.71
C VAL A 108 -3.17 17.03 -2.35
N ALA A 109 -3.81 16.50 -1.30
CA ALA A 109 -3.66 15.10 -0.92
C ALA A 109 -4.14 14.15 -2.03
N GLY A 110 -5.30 14.42 -2.63
CA GLY A 110 -5.84 13.63 -3.74
C GLY A 110 -4.94 13.65 -4.98
N LEU A 111 -4.47 14.83 -5.37
CA LEU A 111 -3.53 14.98 -6.50
C LEU A 111 -2.21 14.27 -6.25
N GLY A 112 -1.67 14.35 -5.03
CA GLY A 112 -0.44 13.65 -4.66
C GLY A 112 -0.57 12.12 -4.72
N LEU A 113 -1.76 11.59 -4.45
CA LEU A 113 -2.03 10.16 -4.50
C LEU A 113 -2.42 9.65 -5.90
N ALA A 114 -2.79 10.54 -6.83
CA ALA A 114 -3.34 10.17 -8.14
C ALA A 114 -2.43 9.19 -8.91
N GLY A 115 -1.12 9.47 -8.99
CA GLY A 115 -0.18 8.60 -9.72
C GLY A 115 -0.05 7.21 -9.11
N SER A 116 0.03 7.13 -7.78
CA SER A 116 0.10 5.84 -7.07
C SER A 116 -1.21 5.05 -7.21
N PHE A 117 -2.35 5.74 -7.21
CA PHE A 117 -3.66 5.16 -7.42
C PHE A 117 -3.79 4.58 -8.84
N THR A 118 -3.44 5.36 -9.87
CA THR A 118 -3.49 4.89 -11.27
C THR A 118 -2.56 3.71 -11.50
N GLY A 119 -1.35 3.74 -10.92
CA GLY A 119 -0.39 2.64 -11.03
C GLY A 119 -0.86 1.36 -10.33
N ALA A 120 -1.46 1.48 -9.13
CA ALA A 120 -2.02 0.34 -8.40
C ALA A 120 -3.23 -0.25 -9.13
N LEU A 121 -4.12 0.60 -9.67
CA LEU A 121 -5.29 0.17 -10.43
C LEU A 121 -4.89 -0.52 -11.74
N GLY A 122 -3.92 0.04 -12.47
CA GLY A 122 -3.38 -0.58 -13.68
C GLY A 122 -2.79 -1.98 -13.41
N GLN A 123 -2.06 -2.14 -12.30
CA GLN A 123 -1.54 -3.46 -11.89
C GLN A 123 -2.65 -4.43 -11.50
N ALA A 124 -3.65 -3.98 -10.74
CA ALA A 124 -4.78 -4.81 -10.31
C ALA A 124 -5.64 -5.29 -11.51
N MET A 125 -5.70 -4.49 -12.58
CA MET A 125 -6.45 -4.79 -13.80
C MET A 125 -5.63 -5.51 -14.87
N SER A 126 -4.36 -5.86 -14.60
CA SER A 126 -3.45 -6.38 -15.63
C SER A 126 -3.85 -7.76 -16.17
N SER A 127 -4.39 -8.64 -15.31
CA SER A 127 -4.79 -10.00 -15.67
C SER A 127 -6.26 -10.05 -16.10
N ASP A 128 -6.52 -10.40 -17.36
CA ASP A 128 -7.89 -10.56 -17.92
C ASP A 128 -8.76 -11.48 -17.06
N ARG A 129 -8.17 -12.55 -16.50
CA ARG A 129 -8.88 -13.54 -15.70
C ARG A 129 -9.30 -13.02 -14.33
N GLU A 130 -8.58 -12.05 -13.78
CA GLU A 130 -8.78 -11.56 -12.41
C GLU A 130 -9.44 -10.17 -12.37
N ARG A 131 -9.60 -9.51 -13.52
CA ARG A 131 -10.19 -8.17 -13.65
C ARG A 131 -11.53 -8.02 -12.94
N PHE A 132 -12.42 -9.00 -13.07
CA PHE A 132 -13.74 -8.92 -12.44
C PHE A 132 -13.63 -8.95 -10.91
N ALA A 133 -12.81 -9.85 -10.36
CA ALA A 133 -12.55 -9.92 -8.92
C ALA A 133 -11.91 -8.64 -8.39
N ALA A 134 -10.94 -8.08 -9.12
CA ALA A 134 -10.28 -6.84 -8.74
C ALA A 134 -11.20 -5.61 -8.84
N ALA A 135 -12.13 -5.57 -9.82
CA ALA A 135 -13.15 -4.52 -9.93
C ALA A 135 -14.14 -4.58 -8.76
N VAL A 136 -14.58 -5.78 -8.36
CA VAL A 136 -15.43 -5.98 -7.18
C VAL A 136 -14.71 -5.55 -5.90
N ALA A 137 -13.45 -5.96 -5.73
CA ALA A 137 -12.63 -5.53 -4.60
C ALA A 137 -12.53 -4.00 -4.53
N PHE A 138 -12.24 -3.34 -5.66
CA PHE A 138 -12.17 -1.90 -5.74
C PHE A 138 -13.51 -1.22 -5.40
N ALA A 139 -14.63 -1.70 -5.96
CA ALA A 139 -15.95 -1.14 -5.70
C ALA A 139 -16.34 -1.24 -4.22
N VAL A 140 -16.04 -2.36 -3.56
CA VAL A 140 -16.27 -2.52 -2.12
C VAL A 140 -15.34 -1.61 -1.33
N ALA A 141 -14.06 -1.48 -1.71
CA ALA A 141 -13.11 -0.61 -1.02
C ALA A 141 -13.52 0.87 -1.09
N ALA A 142 -14.02 1.31 -2.24
CA ALA A 142 -14.51 2.67 -2.49
C ALA A 142 -15.84 2.98 -1.79
N SER A 143 -16.53 1.95 -1.28
CA SER A 143 -17.79 2.12 -0.55
C SER A 143 -17.57 2.56 0.89
N SER A 144 -18.59 3.17 1.49
CA SER A 144 -18.65 3.46 2.94
C SER A 144 -19.14 2.27 3.77
N LEU A 145 -19.00 1.03 3.26
CA LEU A 145 -19.48 -0.18 3.92
C LEU A 145 -18.74 -0.39 5.25
N SER A 146 -19.50 -0.57 6.33
CA SER A 146 -19.00 -1.03 7.63
C SER A 146 -19.96 -2.09 8.15
N LEU A 147 -19.46 -3.31 8.29
CA LEU A 147 -20.22 -4.45 8.82
C LEU A 147 -19.50 -4.96 10.06
N PHE A 148 -20.27 -5.21 11.14
CA PHE A 148 -19.73 -5.71 12.41
C PHE A 148 -18.60 -4.85 13.01
N GLY A 149 -18.61 -3.53 12.74
CA GLY A 149 -17.56 -2.61 13.19
C GLY A 149 -16.26 -2.69 12.38
N ILE A 150 -16.23 -3.48 11.29
CA ILE A 150 -15.07 -3.61 10.39
C ILE A 150 -15.35 -2.83 9.10
N GLY A 151 -14.44 -1.93 8.75
CA GLY A 151 -14.56 -1.07 7.57
C GLY A 151 -14.36 -1.77 6.23
N SER A 152 -14.65 -1.04 5.15
CA SER A 152 -14.69 -1.52 3.77
C SER A 152 -13.40 -2.15 3.26
N ALA A 153 -12.23 -1.71 3.73
CA ALA A 153 -10.93 -2.25 3.33
C ALA A 153 -10.76 -3.75 3.64
N PHE A 154 -11.37 -4.25 4.71
CA PHE A 154 -11.38 -5.69 5.00
C PHE A 154 -12.35 -6.42 4.08
N TRP A 155 -13.57 -5.90 3.96
CA TRP A 155 -14.63 -6.51 3.16
C TRP A 155 -14.30 -6.53 1.66
N SER A 156 -13.53 -5.56 1.16
CA SER A 156 -13.05 -5.55 -0.21
C SER A 156 -12.13 -6.72 -0.53
N LEU A 157 -11.26 -7.08 0.42
CA LEU A 157 -10.38 -8.23 0.27
C LEU A 157 -11.19 -9.52 0.27
N ILE A 158 -12.14 -9.66 1.19
CA ILE A 158 -13.03 -10.82 1.26
C ILE A 158 -13.86 -10.96 -0.02
N ALA A 159 -14.47 -9.89 -0.51
CA ALA A 159 -15.28 -9.89 -1.72
C ALA A 159 -14.45 -10.25 -2.96
N GLY A 160 -13.27 -9.64 -3.12
CA GLY A 160 -12.35 -9.95 -4.22
C GLY A 160 -11.90 -11.41 -4.22
N LEU A 161 -11.49 -11.92 -3.05
CA LEU A 161 -11.08 -13.33 -2.89
C LEU A 161 -12.24 -14.30 -3.13
N ALA A 162 -13.46 -13.96 -2.69
CA ALA A 162 -14.64 -14.79 -2.94
C ALA A 162 -14.91 -14.94 -4.44
N VAL A 163 -14.88 -13.84 -5.20
CA VAL A 163 -15.04 -13.89 -6.66
C VAL A 163 -13.92 -14.70 -7.31
N LEU A 164 -12.67 -14.47 -6.92
CA LEU A 164 -11.51 -15.16 -7.49
C LEU A 164 -11.54 -16.68 -7.22
N THR A 165 -11.98 -17.09 -6.03
CA THR A 165 -12.13 -18.50 -5.67
C THR A 165 -13.30 -19.17 -6.39
N LEU A 166 -14.42 -18.48 -6.56
CA LEU A 166 -15.57 -18.97 -7.33
C LEU A 166 -15.23 -19.15 -8.81
N ASP A 167 -14.56 -18.17 -9.43
CA ASP A 167 -14.11 -18.27 -10.82
C ASP A 167 -13.12 -19.42 -11.02
N PHE A 168 -12.22 -19.63 -10.06
CA PHE A 168 -11.31 -20.76 -10.07
C PHE A 168 -12.04 -22.11 -9.96
N ALA A 169 -13.02 -22.22 -9.06
CA ALA A 169 -13.82 -23.42 -8.89
C ALA A 169 -14.69 -23.73 -10.12
N ALA A 170 -15.33 -22.73 -10.71
CA ALA A 170 -16.15 -22.87 -11.92
C ALA A 170 -15.32 -23.28 -13.14
N GLY A 171 -14.12 -22.72 -13.32
CA GLY A 171 -13.20 -23.12 -14.38
C GLY A 171 -12.73 -24.58 -14.24
N ARG A 172 -12.52 -25.05 -13.01
CA ARG A 172 -12.13 -26.45 -12.73
C ARG A 172 -13.26 -27.45 -12.99
N LEU A 173 -14.51 -27.05 -12.79
CA LEU A 173 -15.69 -27.86 -13.11
C LEU A 173 -15.89 -27.97 -14.63
N ARG A 174 -15.67 -26.89 -15.39
CA ARG A 174 -15.76 -26.90 -16.86
C ARG A 174 -14.67 -27.72 -17.55
N SER A 175 -13.48 -27.88 -16.95
CA SER A 175 -12.41 -28.70 -17.55
C SER A 175 -12.55 -30.20 -17.28
N ARG A 176 -13.54 -30.62 -16.49
CA ARG A 176 -13.81 -32.01 -16.11
C ARG A 176 -15.05 -32.62 -16.79
N SER A 177 -15.81 -31.79 -17.51
CA SER A 177 -16.93 -32.20 -18.36
C SER A 177 -16.49 -32.24 -19.82
#